data_AF-A0A536Z8G8-F1
#
_entry.id   AF-A0A536Z8G8-F1
#
_cell.length_a   1.000
_cell.length_b   1.000
_cell.length_c   1.000
_cell.angle_alpha   90.00
_cell.angle_beta   90.00
_cell.angle_gamma   90.00
#
_symmetry.space_group_name_H-M   'P 1'
#
loop_
_entity.id
_entity.type
_entity.pdbx_description
1 polymer ?
#
loop_
_entity_poly.entity_id
_entity_poly.type
_entity_poly.pdbx_seq_one_letter_code
_entity_poly.pdbx_strand_id
1 'polypeptide(L)' 'PLVGLADAIVDLVSTGNTLKANDLVAVEEILPISARLIVNPAALKLKRVSMQPLLQAIAASAAEKADA' A
#
# COMPACT_ATOMS: atom_id res chain seq x y z
N PRO A 1 -15.65 6.73 -16.76
CA PRO A 1 -15.67 8.21 -16.81
C PRO A 1 -15.48 8.77 -18.22
N LEU A 2 -14.27 8.76 -18.79
CA LEU A 2 -13.93 9.52 -20.00
C LEU A 2 -14.77 9.21 -21.23
N VAL A 3 -15.13 7.94 -21.44
CA VAL A 3 -15.97 7.49 -22.57
C VAL A 3 -17.43 7.24 -22.17
N GLY A 4 -17.86 7.74 -21.01
CA GLY A 4 -19.24 7.59 -20.53
C GLY A 4 -19.61 6.20 -19.97
N LEU A 5 -18.65 5.29 -19.78
CA LEU A 5 -18.92 3.94 -19.25
C LEU A 5 -19.37 3.92 -17.78
N ALA A 6 -18.97 4.91 -16.99
CA ALA A 6 -19.27 5.01 -15.56
C ALA A 6 -19.13 6.46 -15.10
N ASP A 7 -19.93 6.86 -14.11
CA ASP A 7 -19.94 8.22 -13.53
C ASP A 7 -18.68 8.51 -12.70
N ALA A 8 -18.12 7.50 -12.03
CA ALA A 8 -16.91 7.60 -11.22
C ALA A 8 -16.10 6.29 -11.25
N ILE A 9 -14.87 6.35 -10.74
CA ILE A 9 -14.00 5.17 -10.51
C ILE A 9 -13.49 5.18 -9.08
N VAL A 10 -13.17 3.99 -8.58
CA VAL A 10 -12.44 3.79 -7.33
C VAL A 10 -11.09 3.17 -7.68
N ASP A 11 -10.01 3.85 -7.30
CA ASP A 11 -8.65 3.44 -7.65
C ASP A 11 -7.65 3.86 -6.56
N LEU A 12 -6.46 3.25 -6.58
CA LEU A 12 -5.34 3.63 -5.73
C LEU A 12 -4.60 4.82 -6.33
N VAL A 13 -4.47 5.89 -5.55
CA VAL A 13 -3.81 7.12 -5.98
C VAL A 13 -2.76 7.58 -4.98
N SER A 14 -1.68 8.20 -5.49
CA SER A 14 -0.62 8.81 -4.68
C SER A 14 -0.68 10.33 -4.83
N THR A 15 0.17 10.93 -5.67
CA THR A 15 0.22 12.40 -5.88
C THR A 15 -0.94 12.97 -6.70
N GLY A 16 -1.81 12.11 -7.25
CA GLY A 16 -2.93 12.51 -8.11
C GLY A 16 -2.53 12.89 -9.55
N ASN A 17 -1.25 12.76 -9.94
CA ASN A 17 -0.80 13.10 -11.30
C ASN A 17 -1.53 12.30 -12.38
N THR A 18 -1.80 11.02 -12.14
CA THR A 18 -2.53 10.15 -13.08
C THR A 18 -3.97 10.63 -13.28
N LEU A 19 -4.63 11.11 -12.23
CA LEU A 19 -5.98 11.66 -12.34
C LEU A 19 -5.96 12.93 -13.20
N LYS A 20 -5.03 13.86 -12.92
CA LYS A 20 -4.88 15.10 -13.67
C LYS A 20 -4.61 14.87 -15.16
N ALA A 21 -3.77 13.87 -15.49
CA ALA A 21 -3.47 13.53 -16.89
C ALA A 21 -4.68 12.99 -17.67
N ASN A 22 -5.75 12.59 -16.97
CA ASN A 22 -6.99 12.06 -17.54
C ASN A 22 -8.19 13.00 -17.28
N ASP A 23 -7.94 14.26 -16.95
CA ASP A 23 -8.98 15.24 -16.59
C ASP A 23 -9.94 14.75 -15.48
N LEU A 24 -9.41 13.95 -14.56
CA LEU A 24 -10.12 13.44 -13.38
C LEU A 24 -9.69 14.19 -12.12
N VAL A 25 -10.60 14.25 -11.15
CA VAL A 25 -10.38 14.82 -9.82
C VAL A 25 -10.77 13.81 -8.75
N ALA A 26 -10.00 13.76 -7.65
CA ALA A 26 -10.37 12.98 -6.49
C ALA A 26 -11.53 13.68 -5.76
N VAL A 27 -12.66 12.98 -5.64
CA VAL A 27 -13.88 13.51 -5.03
C VAL A 27 -14.01 13.13 -3.56
N GLU A 28 -13.47 11.98 -3.18
CA GLU A 28 -13.54 11.42 -1.84
C GLU A 28 -12.32 10.52 -1.60
N GLU A 29 -11.75 10.56 -0.40
CA GLU A 29 -10.82 9.56 0.08
C GLU A 29 -11.59 8.48 0.84
N ILE A 30 -11.54 7.24 0.36
CA ILE A 30 -12.28 6.13 0.98
C ILE A 30 -11.54 5.61 2.22
N LEU A 31 -10.24 5.30 2.07
CA LEU A 31 -9.41 4.78 3.16
C LEU A 31 -7.92 4.97 2.88
N PRO A 32 -7.11 5.27 3.91
CA PRO A 32 -5.66 5.27 3.78
C PRO A 32 -5.13 3.83 3.64
N ILE A 33 -4.11 3.66 2.80
CA ILE A 33 -3.47 2.36 2.59
C ILE A 33 -2.01 2.36 3.06
N SER A 34 -1.52 1.18 3.42
CA SER A 34 -0.12 0.93 3.76
C SER A 34 0.31 -0.43 3.22
N ALA A 35 1.60 -0.55 2.87
CA ALA A 35 2.18 -1.86 2.60
C ALA A 35 2.27 -2.67 3.90
N ARG A 36 1.98 -3.97 3.84
CA ARG A 36 2.05 -4.89 4.99
C ARG A 36 2.93 -6.08 4.65
N LEU A 37 3.83 -6.45 5.56
CA LEU A 37 4.59 -7.69 5.46
C LEU A 37 3.73 -8.85 5.96
N ILE A 38 3.33 -9.74 5.05
CA ILE A 38 2.50 -10.91 5.35
C ILE A 38 3.37 -12.16 5.37
N VAL A 39 3.18 -13.01 6.39
CA VAL A 39 3.94 -14.25 6.55
C VAL A 39 2.99 -15.42 6.73
N ASN A 40 3.32 -16.55 6.09
CA ASN A 40 2.61 -17.80 6.33
C ASN A 40 2.81 -18.27 7.80
N PRO A 41 1.74 -18.50 8.58
CA PRO A 41 1.86 -18.88 9.99
C PRO A 41 2.63 -20.19 10.25
N ALA A 42 2.49 -21.19 9.36
CA ALA A 42 3.21 -22.45 9.48
C ALA A 42 4.71 -22.25 9.21
N ALA A 43 5.04 -21.47 8.17
CA ALA A 43 6.43 -21.12 7.88
C ALA A 43 7.07 -20.32 9.04
N LEU A 44 6.32 -19.38 9.64
CA LEU A 44 6.79 -18.61 10.78
C LEU A 44 7.10 -19.48 12.00
N LYS A 45 6.30 -20.53 12.25
CA LYS A 45 6.54 -21.48 13.35
C LYS A 45 7.79 -22.32 13.09
N LEU A 46 7.93 -22.87 11.88
CA LEU A 46 8.99 -23.82 11.53
C LEU A 46 10.34 -23.13 11.26
N LYS A 47 10.32 -21.91 10.72
CA LYS A 47 11.52 -21.18 10.25
C LYS A 47 11.76 -19.90 11.06
N ARG A 48 11.23 -19.82 12.28
CA ARG A 48 11.28 -18.61 13.10
C ARG A 48 12.70 -18.05 13.22
N VAL A 49 13.65 -18.90 13.59
CA VAL A 49 15.04 -18.50 13.88
C VAL A 49 15.71 -17.90 12.64
N SER A 50 15.54 -18.52 11.46
CA SER A 50 16.15 -18.01 10.23
C SER A 50 15.42 -16.80 9.65
N MET A 51 14.12 -16.65 9.92
CA MET A 51 13.34 -15.49 9.46
C MET A 51 13.47 -14.26 10.36
N GLN A 52 13.73 -14.45 11.66
CA GLN A 52 13.75 -13.37 12.66
C GLN A 52 14.63 -12.16 12.24
N PRO A 53 15.85 -12.34 11.70
CA PRO A 53 16.68 -11.20 11.30
C PRO A 53 16.05 -10.38 10.17
N LEU A 54 15.46 -11.03 9.17
CA LEU A 54 14.79 -10.35 8.06
C LEU A 54 13.56 -9.57 8.53
N LEU A 55 12.75 -10.18 9.40
CA LEU A 55 11.57 -9.53 9.97
C LEU A 55 11.96 -8.27 10.75
N GLN A 56 13.04 -8.34 11.54
CA GLN A 56 13.55 -7.20 12.31
C GLN A 56 14.11 -6.10 11.40
N ALA A 57 14.90 -6.45 10.38
CA ALA A 57 15.46 -5.48 9.46
C ALA A 57 14.37 -4.69 8.70
N ILE A 58 13.32 -5.39 8.23
CA ILE A 58 12.19 -4.74 7.55
C ILE A 58 11.40 -3.86 8.54
N ALA A 59 11.14 -4.35 9.75
CA ALA A 59 10.41 -3.60 10.76
C ALA A 59 11.12 -2.29 11.16
N ALA A 60 12.44 -2.36 11.38
CA ALA A 60 13.25 -1.17 11.69
C ALA A 60 13.22 -0.14 10.54
N SER A 61 13.47 -0.61 9.31
CA SER A 61 13.47 0.26 8.12
C SER A 61 12.10 0.89 7.82
N ALA A 62 11.01 0.19 8.16
CA ALA A 62 9.65 0.71 8.00
C ALA A 62 9.29 1.76 9.05
N ALA A 63 9.77 1.62 10.29
CA ALA A 63 9.55 2.59 11.37
C ALA A 63 10.24 3.93 11.07
N GLU A 64 11.50 3.90 10.59
CA GLU A 64 12.24 5.12 10.22
C GLU A 64 11.54 5.95 9.14
N LYS A 65 10.81 5.30 8.22
CA LYS A 65 10.05 5.98 7.16
C LYS A 65 8.68 6.49 7.60
N ALA A 66 8.19 6.07 8.76
CA ALA A 66 6.90 6.54 9.29
C ALA A 66 7.05 7.84 10.10
N ASP A 67 8.25 8.09 10.64
CA ASP A 67 8.58 9.27 11.45
C ASP A 67 9.19 10.44 10.63
N ALA A 68 9.41 10.24 9.34
CA ALA A 68 9.97 11.22 8.39
C ALA A 68 8.89 11.71 7.41
#